data_AF-A0A268U3V5-F1
#
_entry.id   AF-A0A268U3V5-F1
#
_cell.length_a   1.000
_cell.length_b   1.000
_cell.length_c   1.000
_cell.angle_alpha   90.00
_cell.angle_beta   90.00
_cell.angle_gamma   90.00
#
_symmetry.space_group_name_H-M   'P 1'
#
loop_
_entity.id
_entity.type
_entity.pdbx_description
1 polymer ?
#
loop_
_entity_poly.entity_id
_entity_poly.type
_entity_poly.pdbx_seq_one_letter_code
_entity_poly.pdbx_strand_id
1 'polypeptide(L)' 'MNWVDNLKIAILEKNIQKAYELVLDLPTDSFKDIEEMLIAQELISQAIEMLENDQEILKKQMLQIKMAKKFLE' A
#
# COMPACT_ATOMS: atom_id res chain seq x y z
N MET A 1 15.12 -3.96 12.46
CA MET A 1 14.70 -3.08 11.36
C MET A 1 13.75 -2.06 11.93
N ASN A 2 13.93 -0.78 11.58
CA ASN A 2 13.00 0.27 12.00
C ASN A 2 11.75 0.27 11.09
N TRP A 3 10.76 1.09 11.41
CA TRP A 3 9.51 1.19 10.63
C TRP A 3 9.76 1.53 9.16
N VAL A 4 10.69 2.46 8.89
CA VAL A 4 11.09 2.88 7.54
C VAL A 4 11.63 1.70 6.71
N ASP A 5 12.53 0.90 7.29
CA ASP A 5 13.06 -0.31 6.66
C ASP A 5 11.94 -1.30 6.32
N ASN A 6 11.02 -1.51 7.26
CA ASN A 6 9.91 -2.45 7.09
C ASN A 6 8.96 -2.02 5.98
N LEU A 7 8.65 -0.72 5.89
CA LEU A 7 7.77 -0.18 4.85
C LEU A 7 8.45 -0.25 3.49
N LYS A 8 9.75 0.08 3.42
CA LYS A 8 10.54 -0.06 2.20
C LYS A 8 10.59 -1.50 1.70
N ILE A 9 10.78 -2.48 2.59
CA ILE A 9 10.73 -3.91 2.23
C ILE A 9 9.35 -4.29 1.72
N ALA A 10 8.28 -3.88 2.41
CA ALA A 10 6.91 -4.20 1.99
C ALA A 10 6.59 -3.66 0.58
N ILE A 11 7.05 -2.44 0.28
CA ILE A 11 6.93 -1.83 -1.05
C ILE A 11 7.71 -2.63 -2.10
N LEU A 12 8.99 -2.95 -1.83
CA LEU A 12 9.85 -3.70 -2.76
C LEU A 12 9.32 -5.12 -3.05
N GLU A 13 8.77 -5.78 -2.04
CA GLU A 13 8.15 -7.10 -2.17
C GLU A 13 6.75 -7.06 -2.79
N LYS A 14 6.23 -5.86 -3.10
CA LYS A 14 4.85 -5.61 -3.53
C LYS A 14 3.81 -6.20 -2.57
N ASN A 15 4.15 -6.26 -1.29
CA ASN A 15 3.27 -6.74 -0.24
C ASN A 15 2.35 -5.62 0.23
N ILE A 16 1.25 -5.43 -0.51
CA ILE A 16 0.28 -4.35 -0.30
C ILE A 16 -0.32 -4.40 1.11
N GLN A 17 -0.67 -5.60 1.59
CA GLN A 17 -1.25 -5.77 2.93
C GLN A 17 -0.31 -5.27 4.02
N LYS A 18 0.96 -5.69 3.96
CA LYS A 18 1.98 -5.27 4.93
C LYS A 18 2.28 -3.76 4.83
N ALA A 19 2.35 -3.22 3.61
CA ALA A 19 2.53 -1.78 3.40
C ALA A 19 1.37 -0.99 4.02
N TYR A 20 0.13 -1.45 3.83
CA TYR A 20 -1.06 -0.84 4.43
C TYR A 20 -1.04 -0.86 5.96
N GLU A 21 -0.74 -2.02 6.56
CA GLU A 21 -0.62 -2.16 8.02
C GLU A 21 0.43 -1.20 8.60
N LEU A 22 1.58 -1.06 7.93
CA LEU A 22 2.64 -0.15 8.35
C LEU A 22 2.25 1.32 8.20
N VAL A 23 1.49 1.69 7.17
CA VAL A 23 0.97 3.06 7.01
C VAL A 23 -0.06 3.40 8.09
N LEU A 24 -0.90 2.44 8.49
CA LEU A 24 -1.85 2.63 9.60
C LEU A 24 -1.15 2.77 10.95
N ASP A 25 -0.09 2.01 11.17
CA ASP A 25 0.73 2.04 12.39
C ASP A 25 1.94 2.99 12.23
N LEU A 26 1.68 4.22 11.80
CA LEU A 26 2.72 5.24 11.61
C LEU A 26 3.27 5.71 12.96
N PRO A 27 4.58 5.58 13.23
CA PRO A 27 5.15 5.94 14.52
C PRO A 27 5.53 7.42 14.57
N THR A 28 4.55 8.28 14.89
CA THR A 28 4.66 9.75 14.87
C THR A 28 5.74 10.33 15.79
N ASP A 29 6.06 9.65 16.89
CA ASP A 29 7.01 10.13 17.90
C ASP A 29 8.43 9.58 17.71
N SER A 30 8.67 8.83 16.63
CA SER A 30 9.91 8.06 16.45
C SER A 30 10.87 8.61 15.40
N PHE A 31 10.47 9.64 14.66
CA PHE A 31 11.32 10.27 13.65
C PHE A 31 12.36 11.18 14.33
N LYS A 32 13.64 10.94 14.03
CA LYS A 32 14.77 11.62 14.68
C LYS A 32 15.04 13.00 14.10
N ASP A 33 14.78 13.18 12.82
CA ASP A 33 15.04 14.41 12.09
C ASP A 33 14.11 14.57 10.88
N ILE A 34 14.24 15.72 10.22
CA ILE A 34 13.46 16.08 9.03
C ILE A 34 13.75 15.14 7.86
N GLU A 35 14.98 14.61 7.74
CA GLU A 35 15.34 13.70 6.65
C GLU A 35 14.56 12.38 6.77
N GLU A 36 14.47 11.83 7.98
CA GLU A 36 13.68 10.63 8.26
C GLU A 36 12.18 10.86 8.00
N MET A 37 11.67 12.05 8.30
CA MET A 37 10.28 12.43 7.99
C MET A 37 10.03 12.53 6.48
N LEU A 38 10.96 13.09 5.71
CA LEU A 38 10.86 13.18 4.25
C LEU A 38 10.90 11.79 3.61
N ILE A 39 11.75 10.89 4.12
CA ILE A 39 11.80 9.49 3.68
C ILE A 39 10.46 8.79 3.99
N ALA A 40 9.91 8.99 5.20
CA ALA A 40 8.62 8.42 5.57
C ALA A 40 7.50 8.93 4.65
N GLN A 41 7.46 10.23 4.36
CA GLN A 41 6.49 10.83 3.45
C GLN A 41 6.54 10.20 2.05
N GLU A 42 7.75 10.06 1.49
CA GLU A 42 7.96 9.46 0.17
C GLU A 42 7.49 7.99 0.14
N LEU A 43 7.83 7.21 1.16
CA LEU A 43 7.40 5.81 1.26
C LEU A 43 5.87 5.68 1.41
N ILE A 44 5.24 6.55 2.18
CA ILE A 44 3.77 6.59 2.30
C ILE A 44 3.14 6.92 0.94
N SER A 45 3.70 7.88 0.20
CA SER A 45 3.24 8.21 -1.16
C SER A 45 3.31 7.01 -2.09
N GLN A 46 4.41 6.25 -2.07
CA GLN A 46 4.56 5.02 -2.85
C GLN A 46 3.57 3.93 -2.42
N ALA A 47 3.32 3.78 -1.11
CA ALA A 47 2.33 2.83 -0.61
C ALA A 47 0.90 3.18 -1.04
N ILE A 48 0.56 4.48 -1.08
CA ILE A 48 -0.73 4.96 -1.62
C ILE A 48 -0.85 4.61 -3.10
N GLU A 49 0.18 4.90 -3.91
CA GLU A 49 0.16 4.57 -5.34
C GLU A 49 0.00 3.06 -5.58
N MET A 50 0.64 2.22 -4.76
CA MET A 50 0.45 0.77 -4.81
C MET A 50 -1.00 0.36 -4.50
N LEU A 51 -1.62 0.96 -3.49
CA LEU A 51 -3.01 0.69 -3.09
C LEU A 51 -4.02 1.13 -4.17
N GLU A 52 -3.80 2.29 -4.78
CA GLU A 52 -4.64 2.79 -5.89
C GLU A 52 -4.58 1.86 -7.10
N ASN A 53 -3.38 1.37 -7.43
CA ASN A 53 -3.19 0.39 -8.51
C ASN A 53 -3.92 -0.92 -8.22
N ASP A 54 -3.85 -1.42 -6.99
CA ASP A 54 -4.57 -2.63 -6.58
C ASP A 54 -6.10 -2.45 -6.65
N GLN A 55 -6.60 -1.28 -6.24
CA GLN A 55 -8.02 -0.93 -6.35
C GLN A 55 -8.51 -0.98 -7.80
N GLU A 56 -7.72 -0.48 -8.76
CA GLU A 56 -8.06 -0.53 -10.18
C GLU A 56 -8.06 -1.96 -10.74
N ILE A 57 -7.14 -2.81 -10.29
CA ILE A 57 -7.14 -4.24 -10.64
C ILE A 57 -8.41 -4.92 -10.09
N LEU A 58 -8.73 -4.67 -8.82
CA LEU A 58 -9.91 -5.22 -8.16
C LEU A 58 -11.20 -4.81 -8.87
N LYS A 59 -11.35 -3.54 -9.26
CA LYS A 59 -12.48 -3.04 -10.06
C LYS A 59 -12.68 -3.84 -11.35
N LYS A 60 -11.59 -4.10 -12.09
CA LYS A 60 -11.64 -4.90 -13.33
C LYS A 60 -12.08 -6.34 -13.06
N GLN A 61 -11.53 -6.97 -12.02
CA GLN A 61 -11.88 -8.33 -11.63
C GLN A 61 -13.36 -8.44 -11.22
N MET A 62 -13.87 -7.48 -10.44
CA MET A 62 -15.29 -7.43 -10.07
C MET A 62 -16.20 -7.30 -11.30
N LEU A 63 -15.82 -6.48 -12.27
CA LEU A 63 -16.57 -6.34 -13.52
C LEU A 63 -16.62 -7.66 -14.31
N GLN A 64 -15.50 -8.37 -14.41
CA GLN A 64 -15.43 -9.69 -15.04
C GLN A 64 -16.35 -10.70 -14.33
N ILE A 65 -16.31 -10.74 -13.00
CA ILE A 65 -17.20 -11.60 -12.19
C ILE A 65 -18.67 -11.26 -12.45
N LYS A 66 -19.02 -9.97 -12.51
CA LYS A 66 -20.40 -9.52 -12.78
C LYS A 66 -20.88 -9.98 -14.16
N MET A 67 -20.02 -9.90 -15.18
CA MET A 67 -20.34 -10.38 -16.53
C MET A 67 -20.51 -11.90 -16.56
N ALA A 68 -19.63 -12.65 -15.91
CA ALA A 68 -19.73 -14.10 -15.82
C ALA A 68 -21.02 -14.55 -15.11
N LYS A 69 -21.40 -13.87 -14.01
CA LYS A 69 -22.67 -14.12 -13.31
C LYS A 69 -23.88 -13.89 -14.23
N LYS A 70 -23.90 -12.75 -14.94
CA LYS A 70 -24.98 -12.42 -15.89
C LYS A 70 -25.10 -13.42 -17.04
N PHE A 71 -24.02 -14.09 -17.42
CA PHE A 71 -24.06 -15.13 -18.46
C PHE A 71 -24.69 -16.44 -17.97
N LEU A 72 -24.56 -16.75 -16.68
CA LEU A 72 -25.11 -17.97 -16.08
C LEU A 72 -26.61 -17.85 -15.73
N GLU A 73 -27.11 -16.62 -15.61
CA GLU A 73 -28.54 -16.28 -15.44
C GLU A 73 -29.26 -16.18 -16.79
#